data_AF-A0A962XW38-F1
#
_entry.id   AF-A0A962XW38-F1
#
_cell.length_a   1.000
_cell.length_b   1.000
_cell.length_c   1.000
_cell.angle_alpha   90.00
_cell.angle_beta   90.00
_cell.angle_gamma   90.00
#
_symmetry.space_group_name_H-M   'P 1'
#
loop_
_entity.id
_entity.type
_entity.pdbx_description
1 polymer ?
#
loop_
_entity_poly.entity_id
_entity_poly.type
_entity_poly.pdbx_seq_one_letter_code
_entity_poly.pdbx_strand_id
1 'polypeptide(L)'
;MHTLQLSDGVLSLIDARLYSDNVYDGCARVVVHVADAFWLLLDTPPHDRQDIAAAWYGFQCDRGLDVHTADGGVCITKSDDALDVWIAHSDAVHSPQIFCGATEPVAGWVSPRYGERVAAPQLRFDVPADAMAAAFLVSLHADYAQARIVRHLQQNDGAHLVVLETRDGEEWLVYQPVKCKAWQLHDATLSFDGVLLWMRFGSSGLAELRWLGGTALSLPAYAVDIVLRGDKPADLAIGPQTTADEIAPSCARLQWPFCHRRD
;
A
#
# COMPACT_ATOMS: atom_id res chain seq x y z
N MET A 1 9.01 18.45 24.01
CA MET A 1 8.54 17.13 24.45
C MET A 1 7.59 16.65 23.38
N HIS A 2 8.01 15.65 22.60
CA HIS A 2 7.21 15.11 21.51
C HIS A 2 6.42 13.92 22.06
N THR A 3 5.11 13.94 21.87
CA THR A 3 4.25 12.81 22.20
C THR A 3 4.21 11.90 20.99
N LEU A 4 4.82 10.73 21.06
CA LEU A 4 4.70 9.69 20.05
C LEU A 4 3.47 8.85 20.36
N GLN A 5 2.52 8.79 19.42
CA GLN A 5 1.40 7.87 19.54
C GLN A 5 1.78 6.50 18.97
N LEU A 6 1.78 5.49 19.82
CA LEU A 6 1.75 4.08 19.42
C LEU A 6 0.27 3.68 19.38
N SER A 7 -0.25 3.37 18.20
CA SER A 7 -1.65 2.99 18.04
C SER A 7 -1.81 1.50 17.74
N ASP A 8 -2.88 0.91 18.26
CA ASP A 8 -3.33 -0.46 17.96
C ASP A 8 -3.88 -0.58 16.52
N GLY A 9 -3.73 0.47 15.71
CA GLY A 9 -4.21 0.56 14.35
C GLY A 9 -3.66 -0.59 13.53
N VAL A 10 -4.56 -1.40 12.99
CA VAL A 10 -4.21 -2.66 12.35
C VAL A 10 -3.47 -2.39 11.04
N LEU A 11 -2.16 -2.64 11.03
CA LEU A 11 -1.45 -2.88 9.78
C LEU A 11 -1.78 -4.29 9.32
N SER A 12 -2.25 -4.42 8.08
CA SER A 12 -2.43 -5.72 7.43
C SER A 12 -1.51 -5.85 6.24
N LEU A 13 -1.03 -7.06 6.01
CA LEU A 13 -0.08 -7.38 4.96
C LEU A 13 -0.54 -8.65 4.24
N ILE A 14 -0.56 -8.59 2.92
CA ILE A 14 -0.61 -9.77 2.04
C ILE A 14 0.67 -9.75 1.23
N ASP A 15 1.47 -10.79 1.33
CA ASP A 15 2.60 -11.04 0.44
C ASP A 15 2.27 -12.25 -0.44
N ALA A 16 2.26 -12.02 -1.76
CA ALA A 16 1.90 -13.04 -2.74
C ALA A 16 2.96 -13.10 -3.84
N ARG A 17 3.32 -14.33 -4.21
CA ARG A 17 4.16 -14.61 -5.38
C ARG A 17 3.44 -15.57 -6.32
N LEU A 18 3.50 -15.27 -7.61
CA LEU A 18 3.00 -16.15 -8.65
C LEU A 18 4.05 -17.19 -9.01
N TYR A 19 3.62 -18.45 -9.08
CA TYR A 19 4.41 -19.57 -9.57
C TYR A 19 3.71 -20.14 -10.80
N SER A 20 4.37 -20.14 -11.95
CA SER A 20 3.79 -20.58 -13.22
C SER A 20 4.86 -20.98 -14.23
N ASP A 21 4.46 -21.64 -15.32
CA ASP A 21 5.37 -21.97 -16.43
C ASP A 21 5.35 -20.89 -17.55
N ASN A 22 5.01 -19.64 -17.22
CA ASN A 22 4.85 -18.57 -18.20
C ASN A 22 5.62 -17.28 -17.83
N VAL A 23 5.48 -16.24 -18.65
CA VAL A 23 6.19 -14.95 -18.51
C VAL A 23 5.91 -14.19 -17.21
N TYR A 24 4.94 -14.62 -16.41
CA TYR A 24 4.61 -14.03 -15.12
C TYR A 24 5.22 -14.80 -13.92
N ASP A 25 5.96 -15.88 -14.16
CA ASP A 25 6.58 -16.66 -13.09
C ASP A 25 7.52 -15.81 -12.24
N GLY A 26 7.32 -15.82 -10.92
CA GLY A 26 8.12 -15.03 -9.99
C GLY A 26 7.64 -13.60 -9.77
N CYS A 27 6.61 -13.13 -10.51
CA CYS A 27 5.89 -11.90 -10.17
C CYS A 27 5.47 -11.94 -8.70
N ALA A 28 5.73 -10.86 -7.97
CA ALA A 28 5.32 -10.72 -6.59
C ALA A 28 4.51 -9.43 -6.40
N ARG A 29 3.47 -9.52 -5.57
CA ARG A 29 2.65 -8.40 -5.15
C ARG A 29 2.54 -8.42 -3.64
N VAL A 30 2.87 -7.29 -3.04
CA VAL A 30 2.62 -7.02 -1.64
C VAL A 30 1.48 -6.02 -1.55
N VAL A 31 0.48 -6.31 -0.74
CA VAL A 31 -0.60 -5.37 -0.42
C VAL A 31 -0.51 -5.05 1.05
N VAL A 32 -0.22 -3.79 1.35
CA VAL A 32 -0.27 -3.24 2.70
C VAL A 32 -1.58 -2.48 2.85
N HIS A 33 -2.28 -2.70 3.95
CA HIS A 33 -3.40 -1.87 4.35
C HIS A 33 -3.04 -1.17 5.66
N VAL A 34 -3.01 0.16 5.61
CA VAL A 34 -2.94 1.00 6.80
C VAL A 34 -4.37 1.37 7.14
N ALA A 35 -4.90 0.77 8.22
CA ALA A 35 -6.28 1.03 8.64
C ALA A 35 -6.56 2.53 8.79
N ASP A 36 -7.74 2.93 8.28
CA ASP A 36 -8.24 4.31 8.25
C ASP A 36 -7.42 5.29 7.39
N ALA A 37 -6.62 4.76 6.45
CA ALA A 37 -5.75 5.58 5.61
C ALA A 37 -5.76 5.13 4.14
N PHE A 38 -5.08 4.03 3.80
CA PHE A 38 -4.90 3.63 2.40
C PHE A 38 -4.49 2.16 2.26
N TRP A 39 -4.57 1.68 1.02
CA TRP A 39 -3.89 0.48 0.54
C TRP A 39 -2.67 0.88 -0.27
N LEU A 40 -1.55 0.21 -0.03
CA LEU A 40 -0.34 0.34 -0.83
C LEU A 40 -0.05 -1.00 -1.50
N LEU A 41 0.03 -0.99 -2.82
CA LEU A 41 0.40 -2.14 -3.63
C LEU A 41 1.86 -1.95 -4.03
N LEU A 42 2.68 -2.97 -3.78
CA LEU A 42 4.08 -3.02 -4.21
C LEU A 42 4.24 -4.22 -5.15
N ASP A 43 4.53 -3.93 -6.40
CA ASP A 43 4.67 -4.93 -7.45
C ASP A 43 6.13 -5.09 -7.84
N THR A 44 6.61 -6.33 -7.74
CA THR A 44 7.91 -6.74 -8.26
C THR A 44 7.67 -7.65 -9.46
N PRO A 45 7.99 -7.21 -10.69
CA PRO A 45 7.90 -8.06 -11.87
C PRO A 45 8.98 -9.15 -11.80
N PRO A 46 8.91 -10.16 -12.67
CA PRO A 46 9.80 -11.31 -12.58
C PRO A 46 11.23 -10.95 -13.00
N HIS A 47 12.21 -11.77 -12.58
CA HIS A 47 13.63 -11.47 -12.78
C HIS A 47 14.08 -11.52 -14.25
N ASP A 48 13.47 -12.39 -15.06
CA ASP A 48 13.80 -12.52 -16.48
C ASP A 48 12.81 -11.71 -17.33
N ARG A 49 13.17 -10.44 -17.55
CA ARG A 49 12.27 -9.41 -18.09
C ARG A 49 12.27 -9.27 -19.60
N GLN A 50 13.04 -10.10 -20.30
CA GLN A 50 13.38 -9.85 -21.70
C GLN A 50 12.14 -9.78 -22.63
N ASP A 51 10.98 -10.28 -22.19
CA ASP A 51 9.72 -10.28 -22.96
C ASP A 51 8.61 -9.35 -22.43
N ILE A 52 8.89 -8.46 -21.47
CA ILE A 52 7.84 -7.65 -20.78
C ILE A 52 7.57 -6.29 -21.47
N ALA A 53 8.10 -6.06 -22.68
CA ALA A 53 8.07 -4.76 -23.37
C ALA A 53 6.66 -4.16 -23.64
N ALA A 54 5.58 -4.88 -23.34
CA ALA A 54 4.20 -4.42 -23.47
C ALA A 54 3.36 -4.60 -22.19
N ALA A 55 3.98 -4.78 -21.02
CA ALA A 55 3.23 -4.90 -19.78
C ALA A 55 2.71 -3.56 -19.27
N TRP A 56 1.54 -3.62 -18.64
CA TRP A 56 0.88 -2.50 -18.00
C TRP A 56 0.21 -2.98 -16.72
N TYR A 57 0.10 -2.09 -15.74
CA TYR A 57 -0.75 -2.30 -14.57
C TYR A 57 -2.15 -1.78 -14.85
N GLY A 58 -3.16 -2.60 -14.57
CA GLY A 58 -4.56 -2.32 -14.85
C GLY A 58 -5.36 -2.00 -13.61
N PHE A 59 -6.13 -0.91 -13.64
CA PHE A 59 -7.22 -0.68 -12.68
C PHE A 59 -8.54 -0.60 -13.46
N GLN A 60 -9.52 -1.39 -13.05
CA GLN A 60 -10.85 -1.41 -13.66
C GLN A 60 -11.84 -0.73 -12.71
N CYS A 61 -12.52 0.29 -13.22
CA CYS A 61 -13.59 0.98 -12.53
C CYS A 61 -14.95 0.35 -12.84
N ASP A 62 -15.94 0.61 -11.99
CA ASP A 62 -17.34 0.34 -12.31
C ASP A 62 -17.90 1.39 -13.29
N ARG A 63 -19.09 1.15 -13.82
CA ARG A 63 -19.81 2.06 -14.71
C ARG A 63 -20.21 3.36 -13.99
N GLY A 64 -20.27 4.44 -14.76
CA GLY A 64 -20.73 5.74 -14.26
C GLY A 64 -19.76 6.44 -13.30
N LEU A 65 -18.49 6.01 -13.28
CA LEU A 65 -17.41 6.73 -12.62
C LEU A 65 -16.74 7.67 -13.60
N ASP A 66 -16.40 8.86 -13.12
CA ASP A 66 -15.58 9.84 -13.80
C ASP A 66 -14.12 9.67 -13.36
N VAL A 67 -13.18 9.79 -14.28
CA VAL A 67 -11.75 9.57 -14.01
C VAL A 67 -10.94 10.74 -14.54
N HIS A 68 -10.17 11.36 -13.65
CA HIS A 68 -9.36 12.52 -13.96
C HIS A 68 -7.91 12.28 -13.54
N THR A 69 -6.99 12.44 -14.48
CA THR A 69 -5.55 12.48 -14.18
C THR A 69 -5.21 13.81 -13.52
N ALA A 70 -4.38 13.78 -12.50
CA ALA A 70 -3.79 14.95 -11.86
C ALA A 70 -2.29 14.71 -11.65
N ASP A 71 -1.56 15.73 -11.19
CA ASP A 71 -0.13 15.56 -10.91
C ASP A 71 0.07 14.48 -9.84
N GLY A 72 0.93 13.50 -10.15
CA GLY A 72 1.24 12.38 -9.26
C GLY A 72 0.14 11.31 -9.07
N GLY A 73 -1.00 11.39 -9.77
CA GLY A 73 -2.04 10.37 -9.61
C GLY A 73 -3.32 10.56 -10.41
N VAL A 74 -4.35 9.85 -9.97
CA VAL A 74 -5.68 9.85 -10.58
C VAL A 74 -6.75 10.00 -9.50
N CYS A 75 -7.71 10.87 -9.76
CA CYS A 75 -8.96 10.97 -9.01
C CYS A 75 -10.07 10.22 -9.76
N ILE A 76 -10.77 9.33 -9.07
CA ILE A 76 -11.95 8.62 -9.57
C ILE A 76 -13.13 9.07 -8.71
N THR A 77 -14.14 9.63 -9.35
CA THR A 77 -15.31 10.19 -8.67
C THR A 77 -16.59 9.55 -9.19
N LYS A 78 -17.66 9.65 -8.40
CA LYS A 78 -19.01 9.30 -8.84
C LYS A 78 -19.89 10.52 -8.65
N SER A 79 -20.51 11.01 -9.71
CA SER A 79 -21.17 12.33 -9.72
C SER A 79 -22.28 12.51 -8.66
N ASP A 80 -22.85 11.40 -8.17
CA ASP A 80 -23.95 11.39 -7.19
C ASP A 80 -23.54 11.00 -5.76
N ASP A 81 -22.33 10.46 -5.57
CA ASP A 81 -21.83 10.00 -4.26
C ASP A 81 -20.54 10.77 -3.95
N ALA A 82 -20.33 11.19 -2.71
CA ALA A 82 -19.06 11.79 -2.27
C ALA A 82 -17.91 10.74 -2.19
N LEU A 83 -17.87 9.81 -3.14
CA LEU A 83 -16.83 8.82 -3.30
C LEU A 83 -15.74 9.42 -4.18
N ASP A 84 -14.64 9.79 -3.54
CA ASP A 84 -13.42 10.17 -4.21
C ASP A 84 -12.37 9.10 -3.90
N VAL A 85 -11.98 8.33 -4.93
CA VAL A 85 -10.84 7.41 -4.83
C VAL A 85 -9.62 8.09 -5.44
N TRP A 86 -8.56 8.19 -4.66
CA TRP A 86 -7.27 8.65 -5.14
C TRP A 86 -6.34 7.46 -5.40
N ILE A 87 -5.72 7.44 -6.58
CA ILE A 87 -4.66 6.50 -6.93
C ILE A 87 -3.37 7.28 -7.20
N ALA A 88 -2.40 7.18 -6.31
CA ALA A 88 -1.03 7.66 -6.57
C ALA A 88 -0.19 6.50 -7.12
N HIS A 89 0.83 6.83 -7.90
CA HIS A 89 1.77 5.84 -8.42
C HIS A 89 3.21 6.33 -8.28
N SER A 90 4.16 5.39 -8.18
CA SER A 90 5.59 5.70 -8.24
C SER A 90 6.02 6.13 -9.64
N ASP A 91 7.19 6.76 -9.75
CA ASP A 91 7.83 7.11 -11.04
C ASP A 91 8.25 5.90 -11.89
N ALA A 92 8.15 4.68 -11.34
CA ALA A 92 8.41 3.45 -12.06
C ALA A 92 7.29 3.04 -13.04
N VAL A 93 6.25 3.86 -13.19
CA VAL A 93 5.21 3.70 -14.21
C VAL A 93 4.85 5.05 -14.82
N HIS A 94 4.42 5.06 -16.08
CA HIS A 94 3.93 6.27 -16.72
C HIS A 94 2.52 6.63 -16.23
N SER A 95 2.13 7.89 -16.37
CA SER A 95 0.74 8.33 -16.19
C SER A 95 -0.19 7.46 -17.03
N PRO A 96 -1.38 7.11 -16.50
CA PRO A 96 -2.19 6.07 -17.11
C PRO A 96 -2.88 6.57 -18.37
N GLN A 97 -3.02 5.66 -19.32
CA GLN A 97 -4.00 5.78 -20.38
C GLN A 97 -5.36 5.38 -19.83
N ILE A 98 -6.39 6.20 -20.09
CA ILE A 98 -7.77 5.95 -19.65
C ILE A 98 -8.60 5.52 -20.85
N PHE A 99 -9.20 4.33 -20.76
CA PHE A 99 -10.10 3.78 -21.76
C PHE A 99 -11.51 3.69 -21.20
N CYS A 100 -12.52 4.03 -22.00
CA CYS A 100 -13.91 3.84 -21.64
C CYS A 100 -14.69 3.40 -22.88
N GLY A 101 -15.01 2.11 -22.97
CA GLY A 101 -15.74 1.54 -24.10
C GLY A 101 -14.94 1.48 -25.41
N ALA A 102 -13.61 1.31 -25.35
CA ALA A 102 -12.77 1.26 -26.53
C ALA A 102 -12.82 -0.10 -27.23
N THR A 103 -12.90 -0.11 -28.55
CA THR A 103 -12.93 -1.35 -29.36
C THR A 103 -11.55 -1.77 -29.87
N GLU A 104 -10.59 -0.84 -29.94
CA GLU A 104 -9.22 -1.11 -30.40
C GLU A 104 -8.21 -0.19 -29.66
N PRO A 105 -7.37 -0.74 -28.76
CA PRO A 105 -7.49 -2.07 -28.19
C PRO A 105 -8.82 -2.23 -27.42
N VAL A 106 -9.31 -3.45 -27.28
CA VAL A 106 -10.50 -3.71 -26.44
C VAL A 106 -10.16 -3.36 -24.99
N ALA A 107 -10.82 -2.34 -24.45
CA ALA A 107 -10.49 -1.76 -23.15
C ALA A 107 -11.67 -0.99 -22.55
N GLY A 108 -11.76 -0.94 -21.22
CA GLY A 108 -12.78 -0.15 -20.53
C GLY A 108 -14.20 -0.68 -20.70
N TRP A 109 -14.41 -1.97 -20.42
CA TRP A 109 -15.73 -2.59 -20.46
C TRP A 109 -15.96 -3.43 -19.21
N VAL A 110 -17.19 -3.42 -18.70
CA VAL A 110 -17.69 -4.32 -17.65
C VAL A 110 -18.92 -5.07 -18.15
N SER A 111 -19.15 -6.25 -17.58
CA SER A 111 -20.33 -7.09 -17.88
C SER A 111 -21.14 -7.30 -16.60
N PRO A 112 -22.17 -6.47 -16.35
CA PRO A 112 -23.01 -6.61 -15.14
C PRO A 112 -23.79 -7.92 -15.12
N ARG A 113 -24.06 -8.49 -16.30
CA ARG A 113 -24.72 -9.78 -16.50
C ARG A 113 -24.32 -10.38 -17.84
N TYR A 114 -24.47 -11.70 -17.96
CA TYR A 114 -24.17 -12.43 -19.19
C TYR A 114 -24.88 -11.82 -20.41
N GLY A 115 -24.13 -11.63 -21.49
CA GLY A 115 -24.63 -11.02 -22.73
C GLY A 115 -24.63 -9.49 -22.75
N GLU A 116 -24.27 -8.82 -21.66
CA GLU A 116 -24.14 -7.37 -21.63
C GLU A 116 -22.69 -6.91 -21.62
N ARG A 117 -22.47 -5.79 -22.29
CA ARG A 117 -21.19 -5.09 -22.30
C ARG A 117 -21.45 -3.60 -22.17
N VAL A 118 -20.99 -3.02 -21.07
CA VAL A 118 -21.21 -1.62 -20.71
C VAL A 118 -19.85 -0.94 -20.61
N ALA A 119 -19.75 0.28 -21.16
CA ALA A 119 -18.52 1.07 -21.05
C ALA A 119 -18.27 1.44 -19.59
N ALA A 120 -17.03 1.28 -19.14
CA ALA A 120 -16.59 1.68 -17.81
C ALA A 120 -15.10 2.04 -17.86
N PRO A 121 -14.62 3.00 -17.05
CA PRO A 121 -13.22 3.41 -17.12
C PRO A 121 -12.26 2.25 -16.80
N GLN A 122 -11.19 2.16 -17.58
CA GLN A 122 -10.04 1.30 -17.31
C GLN A 122 -8.78 2.16 -17.39
N LEU A 123 -7.96 2.08 -16.37
CA LEU A 123 -6.65 2.70 -16.32
C LEU A 123 -5.59 1.67 -16.71
N ARG A 124 -4.66 2.07 -17.58
CA ARG A 124 -3.47 1.28 -17.91
C ARG A 124 -2.23 2.11 -17.67
N PHE A 125 -1.42 1.69 -16.72
CA PHE A 125 -0.14 2.29 -16.39
C PHE A 125 0.95 1.52 -17.11
N ASP A 126 1.56 2.14 -18.12
CA ASP A 126 2.64 1.52 -18.88
C ASP A 126 3.91 1.41 -18.02
N VAL A 127 4.62 0.29 -18.15
CA VAL A 127 5.82 0.01 -17.38
C VAL A 127 7.06 0.26 -18.26
N PRO A 128 7.96 1.19 -17.88
CA PRO A 128 9.27 1.34 -18.50
C PRO A 128 10.07 0.03 -18.46
N ALA A 129 10.86 -0.23 -19.50
CA ALA A 129 11.63 -1.48 -19.61
C ALA A 129 12.62 -1.70 -18.44
N ASP A 130 13.09 -0.62 -17.82
CA ASP A 130 14.04 -0.61 -16.71
C ASP A 130 13.39 -0.56 -15.31
N ALA A 131 12.06 -0.48 -15.21
CA ALA A 131 11.35 -0.26 -13.94
C ALA A 131 11.47 -1.43 -12.96
N MET A 132 12.30 -1.34 -11.92
CA MET A 132 12.61 -2.46 -11.01
C MET A 132 11.43 -2.97 -10.16
N ALA A 133 10.56 -2.07 -9.72
CA ALA A 133 9.30 -2.37 -9.05
C ALA A 133 8.36 -1.18 -9.22
N ALA A 134 7.06 -1.40 -9.08
CA ALA A 134 6.07 -0.34 -9.08
C ALA A 134 5.38 -0.26 -7.71
N ALA A 135 4.98 0.95 -7.31
CA ALA A 135 4.15 1.15 -6.14
C ALA A 135 2.90 1.95 -6.52
N PHE A 136 1.76 1.57 -5.94
CA PHE A 136 0.48 2.28 -6.08
C PHE A 136 -0.15 2.50 -4.72
N LEU A 137 -0.50 3.74 -4.41
CA LEU A 137 -1.34 4.05 -3.25
C LEU A 137 -2.78 4.18 -3.75
N VAL A 138 -3.72 3.53 -3.07
CA VAL A 138 -5.16 3.66 -3.29
C VAL A 138 -5.79 4.12 -1.99
N SER A 139 -6.50 5.25 -2.01
CA SER A 139 -7.16 5.78 -0.81
C SER A 139 -8.57 6.28 -1.11
N LEU A 140 -9.47 6.10 -0.15
CA LEU A 140 -10.79 6.72 -0.10
C LEU A 140 -10.84 7.87 0.92
N HIS A 141 -9.74 8.15 1.60
CA HIS A 141 -9.66 9.14 2.66
C HIS A 141 -9.23 10.50 2.08
N ALA A 142 -9.98 11.54 2.43
CA ALA A 142 -9.75 12.89 1.94
C ALA A 142 -8.35 13.45 2.29
N ASP A 143 -7.74 12.99 3.38
CA ASP A 143 -6.39 13.39 3.80
C ASP A 143 -5.30 12.94 2.82
N TYR A 144 -5.60 11.92 2.01
CA TYR A 144 -4.73 11.40 0.96
C TYR A 144 -5.16 11.84 -0.44
N ALA A 145 -6.13 12.76 -0.54
CA ALA A 145 -6.40 13.43 -1.80
C ALA A 145 -5.12 14.11 -2.27
N GLN A 146 -4.67 13.79 -3.49
CA GLN A 146 -3.43 14.33 -4.06
C GLN A 146 -2.14 13.87 -3.36
N ALA A 147 -2.18 12.80 -2.55
CA ALA A 147 -0.95 12.18 -2.04
C ALA A 147 -0.06 11.69 -3.18
N ARG A 148 1.26 11.76 -3.02
CA ARG A 148 2.25 11.40 -4.05
C ARG A 148 3.24 10.39 -3.51
N ILE A 149 3.60 9.40 -4.33
CA ILE A 149 4.76 8.55 -4.04
C ILE A 149 6.00 9.28 -4.56
N VAL A 150 6.69 10.00 -3.67
CA VAL A 150 7.87 10.80 -4.03
C VAL A 150 9.18 9.99 -4.02
N ARG A 151 9.13 8.79 -3.43
CA ARG A 151 10.25 7.85 -3.48
C ARG A 151 9.77 6.42 -3.34
N HIS A 152 10.34 5.55 -4.17
CA HIS A 152 10.22 4.10 -4.05
C HIS A 152 11.61 3.50 -4.23
N LEU A 153 12.11 2.85 -3.18
CA LEU A 153 13.37 2.13 -3.20
C LEU A 153 13.10 0.64 -2.99
N GLN A 154 13.82 -0.19 -3.73
CA GLN A 154 13.80 -1.64 -3.57
C GLN A 154 15.22 -2.15 -3.35
N GLN A 155 15.38 -3.12 -2.45
CA GLN A 155 16.61 -3.87 -2.26
C GLN A 155 16.50 -5.28 -2.88
N ASN A 156 17.65 -5.90 -3.17
CA ASN A 156 17.71 -7.21 -3.84
C ASN A 156 17.03 -8.36 -3.08
N ASP A 157 16.79 -8.19 -1.79
CA ASP A 157 16.11 -9.15 -0.93
C ASP A 157 14.58 -9.00 -0.94
N GLY A 158 14.04 -8.14 -1.81
CA GLY A 158 12.61 -7.88 -1.91
C GLY A 158 12.10 -6.90 -0.85
N ALA A 159 12.99 -6.25 -0.09
CA ALA A 159 12.59 -5.17 0.80
C ALA A 159 12.24 -3.91 0.00
N HIS A 160 11.22 -3.20 0.46
CA HIS A 160 10.74 -1.96 -0.14
C HIS A 160 10.70 -0.83 0.88
N LEU A 161 11.02 0.37 0.42
CA LEU A 161 10.77 1.61 1.13
C LEU A 161 9.99 2.54 0.22
N VAL A 162 8.87 3.06 0.71
CA VAL A 162 8.03 4.04 0.03
C VAL A 162 7.93 5.28 0.89
N VAL A 163 8.18 6.43 0.29
CA VAL A 163 7.95 7.75 0.89
C VAL A 163 6.77 8.39 0.18
N LEU A 164 5.78 8.78 0.99
CA LEU A 164 4.59 9.47 0.57
C LEU A 164 4.69 10.94 0.97
N GLU A 165 4.40 11.83 0.04
CA GLU A 165 4.09 13.22 0.33
C GLU A 165 2.57 13.33 0.43
N THR A 166 2.08 13.85 1.55
CA THR A 166 0.65 14.09 1.82
C THR A 166 0.46 15.58 2.13
N ARG A 167 -0.80 16.01 2.27
CA ARG A 167 -1.10 17.39 2.65
C ARG A 167 -0.51 17.78 4.02
N ASP A 168 -0.48 16.83 4.95
CA ASP A 168 -0.13 17.07 6.35
C ASP A 168 1.34 16.78 6.68
N GLY A 169 2.09 16.25 5.69
CA GLY A 169 3.51 15.97 5.83
C GLY A 169 3.93 14.73 5.05
N GLU A 170 4.97 14.09 5.56
CA GLU A 170 5.61 12.94 4.94
C GLU A 170 5.20 11.66 5.67
N GLU A 171 5.03 10.56 4.93
CA GLU A 171 4.82 9.24 5.52
C GLU A 171 5.77 8.22 4.91
N TRP A 172 6.36 7.37 5.75
CA TRP A 172 7.28 6.33 5.32
C TRP A 172 6.65 4.98 5.56
N LEU A 173 6.74 4.11 4.57
CA LEU A 173 6.37 2.71 4.68
C LEU A 173 7.56 1.84 4.30
N VAL A 174 7.91 0.92 5.19
CA VAL A 174 9.00 -0.05 5.00
C VAL A 174 8.42 -1.44 5.08
N TYR A 175 8.60 -2.21 4.01
CA TYR A 175 8.31 -3.63 3.97
C TYR A 175 9.61 -4.43 3.85
N GLN A 176 9.80 -5.41 4.73
CA GLN A 176 11.01 -6.22 4.85
C GLN A 176 10.63 -7.69 5.03
N PRO A 177 10.57 -8.50 3.94
CA PRO A 177 10.29 -9.94 4.06
C PRO A 177 11.38 -10.69 4.83
N VAL A 178 12.60 -10.16 4.79
CA VAL A 178 13.76 -10.62 5.52
C VAL A 178 14.48 -9.42 6.14
N LYS A 179 15.21 -9.66 7.23
CA LYS A 179 16.03 -8.64 7.87
C LYS A 179 17.04 -8.09 6.88
N CYS A 180 16.93 -6.81 6.56
CA CYS A 180 17.79 -6.16 5.59
C CYS A 180 18.72 -5.11 6.23
N LYS A 181 19.57 -4.51 5.41
CA LYS A 181 20.46 -3.43 5.86
C LYS A 181 19.65 -2.16 6.11
N ALA A 182 20.22 -1.28 6.94
CA ALA A 182 19.66 0.03 7.19
C ALA A 182 19.41 0.78 5.86
N TRP A 183 18.26 1.44 5.77
CA TRP A 183 17.91 2.32 4.67
C TRP A 183 18.61 3.67 4.84
N GLN A 184 19.08 4.21 3.72
CA GLN A 184 19.67 5.55 3.66
C GLN A 184 18.71 6.47 2.90
N LEU A 185 18.21 7.49 3.60
CA LEU A 185 17.26 8.47 3.07
C LEU A 185 17.81 9.87 3.33
N HIS A 186 18.41 10.49 2.31
CA HIS A 186 19.08 11.80 2.45
C HIS A 186 20.04 11.81 3.65
N ASP A 187 19.65 12.50 4.73
CA ASP A 187 20.43 12.69 5.95
C ASP A 187 19.99 11.77 7.11
N ALA A 188 19.08 10.82 6.84
CA ALA A 188 18.55 9.88 7.81
C ALA A 188 18.97 8.44 7.49
N THR A 189 19.47 7.75 8.51
CA THR A 189 19.63 6.30 8.50
C THR A 189 18.47 5.66 9.26
N LEU A 190 17.73 4.77 8.61
CA LEU A 190 16.63 4.02 9.21
C LEU A 190 17.03 2.55 9.33
N SER A 191 17.09 2.05 10.57
CA SER A 191 17.25 0.62 10.85
C SER A 191 15.98 0.10 11.49
N PHE A 192 15.39 -0.94 10.91
CA PHE A 192 14.18 -1.57 11.43
C PHE A 192 14.40 -3.09 11.47
N ASP A 193 13.96 -3.71 12.56
CA ASP A 193 13.95 -5.16 12.75
C ASP A 193 12.48 -5.57 12.89
N GLY A 194 11.88 -5.98 11.78
CA GLY A 194 10.48 -6.40 11.69
C GLY A 194 10.04 -6.63 10.26
N VAL A 195 8.74 -6.81 10.03
CA VAL A 195 8.20 -7.15 8.70
C VAL A 195 7.66 -5.92 7.99
N LEU A 196 6.91 -5.08 8.70
CA LEU A 196 6.30 -3.88 8.15
C LEU A 196 6.37 -2.75 9.16
N LEU A 197 6.71 -1.55 8.71
CA LEU A 197 6.73 -0.32 9.48
C LEU A 197 6.04 0.77 8.68
N TRP A 198 5.16 1.52 9.33
CA TRP A 198 4.58 2.75 8.82
C TRP A 198 4.82 3.87 9.82
N MET A 199 5.22 5.03 9.32
CA MET A 199 5.54 6.21 10.11
C MET A 199 4.92 7.43 9.45
N ARG A 200 4.30 8.29 10.24
CA ARG A 200 3.78 9.60 9.81
C ARG A 200 4.55 10.71 10.50
N PHE A 201 5.04 11.65 9.71
CA PHE A 201 5.77 12.82 10.18
C PHE A 201 4.88 14.06 10.09
N GLY A 202 4.77 14.79 11.20
CA GLY A 202 4.13 16.09 11.24
C GLY A 202 5.15 17.23 11.33
N SER A 203 4.66 18.44 11.53
CA SER A 203 5.47 19.66 11.61
C SER A 203 6.55 19.65 12.69
N SER A 204 6.41 18.81 13.72
CA SER A 204 7.36 18.69 14.83
C SER A 204 8.20 17.41 14.83
N GLY A 205 8.18 16.63 13.74
CA GLY A 205 8.88 15.33 13.64
C GLY A 205 7.92 14.14 13.59
N LEU A 206 8.39 12.96 14.03
CA LEU A 206 7.58 11.73 14.01
C LEU A 206 6.34 11.88 14.90
N ALA A 207 5.16 11.78 14.29
CA ALA A 207 3.86 11.98 14.95
C ALA A 207 3.20 10.64 15.30
N GLU A 208 3.22 9.70 14.37
CA GLU A 208 2.59 8.38 14.53
C GLU A 208 3.50 7.28 14.00
N LEU A 209 3.45 6.12 14.65
CA LEU A 209 4.17 4.93 14.24
C LEU A 209 3.31 3.69 14.45
N ARG A 210 3.28 2.82 13.43
CA ARG A 210 2.69 1.48 13.50
C ARG A 210 3.66 0.47 12.89
N TRP A 211 3.70 -0.75 13.41
CA TRP A 211 4.52 -1.82 12.82
C TRP A 211 3.87 -3.19 12.94
N LEU A 212 4.39 -4.16 12.18
CA LEU A 212 4.03 -5.57 12.25
C LEU A 212 5.31 -6.39 12.42
N GLY A 213 5.33 -7.24 13.44
CA GLY A 213 6.48 -8.10 13.75
C GLY A 213 7.74 -7.34 14.16
N GLY A 214 7.64 -6.06 14.56
CA GLY A 214 8.76 -5.22 14.95
C GLY A 214 9.33 -5.57 16.32
N THR A 215 10.66 -5.61 16.44
CA THR A 215 11.39 -5.77 17.71
C THR A 215 12.33 -4.61 18.01
N ALA A 216 12.81 -3.92 16.96
CA ALA A 216 13.68 -2.76 17.11
C ALA A 216 13.49 -1.76 15.97
N LEU A 217 13.67 -0.48 16.29
CA LEU A 217 13.71 0.63 15.33
C LEU A 217 14.72 1.67 15.81
N SER A 218 15.61 2.07 14.91
CA SER A 218 16.50 3.22 15.11
C SER A 218 16.35 4.19 13.94
N LEU A 219 16.04 5.44 14.27
CA LEU A 219 15.96 6.56 13.34
C LEU A 219 16.57 7.81 14.00
N PRO A 220 17.91 7.92 14.03
CA PRO A 220 18.62 8.93 14.81
C PRO A 220 18.31 10.37 14.43
N ALA A 221 18.05 10.64 13.14
CA ALA A 221 17.71 11.97 12.63
C ALA A 221 16.45 12.56 13.32
N TYR A 222 15.60 11.71 13.88
CA TYR A 222 14.38 12.09 14.60
C TYR A 222 14.45 11.76 16.10
N ALA A 223 15.64 11.44 16.62
CA ALA A 223 15.87 11.02 18.01
C ALA A 223 14.99 9.82 18.44
N VAL A 224 14.74 8.88 17.52
CA VAL A 224 13.95 7.67 17.79
C VAL A 224 14.89 6.48 17.93
N ASP A 225 14.81 5.80 19.08
CA ASP A 225 15.47 4.52 19.35
C ASP A 225 14.55 3.66 20.21
N ILE A 226 13.98 2.60 19.63
CA ILE A 226 13.00 1.72 20.26
C ILE A 226 13.53 0.29 20.20
N VAL A 227 13.56 -0.38 21.36
CA VAL A 227 13.90 -1.80 21.48
C VAL A 227 12.89 -2.48 22.39
N LEU A 228 12.13 -3.42 21.85
CA LEU A 228 11.23 -4.26 22.65
C LEU A 228 12.05 -5.33 23.38
N ARG A 229 12.02 -5.32 24.71
CA ARG A 229 12.68 -6.33 25.54
C ARG A 229 11.66 -7.38 25.99
N GLY A 230 11.70 -8.57 25.40
CA GLY A 230 10.96 -9.75 25.89
C GLY A 230 10.71 -10.84 24.83
N ASP A 231 10.72 -12.11 25.23
CA ASP A 231 10.58 -13.30 24.38
C ASP A 231 9.13 -13.63 23.93
N LYS A 232 8.20 -12.66 23.91
CA LYS A 232 6.81 -12.90 23.46
C LYS A 232 6.22 -11.68 22.76
N PRO A 233 5.39 -11.87 21.71
CA PRO A 233 4.71 -10.76 21.08
C PRO A 233 3.72 -10.18 22.09
N ALA A 234 4.02 -8.99 22.58
CA ALA A 234 3.02 -8.19 23.26
C ALA A 234 2.16 -7.57 22.16
N ASP A 235 0.90 -8.01 22.05
CA ASP A 235 -0.17 -7.16 21.55
C ASP A 235 -0.18 -5.93 22.46
N LEU A 236 0.56 -4.89 22.07
CA LEU A 236 0.58 -3.61 22.75
C LEU A 236 -0.72 -2.90 22.40
N ALA A 237 -1.75 -3.18 23.19
CA ALA A 237 -2.91 -2.32 23.29
C ALA A 237 -2.55 -1.08 24.12
N ILE A 238 -2.42 0.09 23.51
CA ILE A 238 -2.17 1.36 24.21
C ILE A 238 -3.27 2.36 23.88
N GLY A 239 -4.34 2.32 24.67
CA GLY A 239 -5.28 3.44 24.82
C GLY A 239 -4.79 4.47 25.85
N PRO A 240 -5.36 5.70 25.86
CA PRO A 240 -4.97 6.72 26.83
C PRO A 240 -5.41 6.32 28.26
N GLN A 241 -4.50 6.54 29.20
CA GLN A 241 -4.50 6.10 30.61
C GLN A 241 -5.85 6.08 31.35
N THR A 242 -6.17 4.99 32.07
CA THR A 242 -6.33 5.00 33.55
C THR A 242 -6.44 3.60 34.17
N THR A 243 -5.78 3.45 35.33
CA THR A 243 -5.96 2.57 36.51
C THR A 243 -6.74 1.25 36.43
N ALA A 244 -6.10 0.23 37.01
CA ALA A 244 -6.60 -1.10 37.33
C ALA A 244 -8.07 -1.12 37.81
N ASP A 245 -8.90 -1.86 37.07
CA ASP A 245 -9.58 -3.05 37.59
C ASP A 245 -10.08 -3.92 36.41
N GLU A 246 -9.92 -5.24 36.59
CA GLU A 246 -10.36 -6.40 35.81
C GLU A 246 -11.15 -6.17 34.51
N ILE A 247 -10.58 -6.54 33.34
CA ILE A 247 -11.39 -7.02 32.19
C ILE A 247 -10.68 -8.20 31.50
N ALA A 248 -11.41 -9.31 31.41
CA ALA A 248 -11.03 -10.62 30.86
C ALA A 248 -10.95 -10.63 29.30
N PRO A 249 -10.28 -11.63 28.68
CA PRO A 249 -10.10 -11.68 27.24
C PRO A 249 -11.36 -12.20 26.53
N SER A 250 -11.96 -11.40 25.64
CA SER A 250 -12.93 -11.90 24.67
C SER A 250 -12.31 -11.96 23.28
N CYS A 251 -11.82 -13.15 22.94
CA CYS A 251 -11.45 -13.53 21.58
C CYS A 251 -12.74 -13.74 20.78
N ALA A 252 -13.11 -12.79 19.92
CA ALA A 252 -14.18 -12.98 18.96
C ALA A 252 -13.62 -13.67 17.70
N ARG A 253 -13.83 -14.99 17.63
CA ARG A 253 -13.70 -15.76 16.37
C ARG A 253 -14.67 -15.19 15.34
N LEU A 254 -14.17 -14.57 14.29
CA LEU A 254 -14.91 -14.43 13.04
C LEU A 254 -14.81 -15.76 12.28
N GLN A 255 -15.87 -16.57 12.39
CA GLN A 255 -16.11 -17.68 11.47
C GLN A 255 -16.65 -17.11 10.15
N TRP A 256 -15.91 -17.32 9.06
CA TRP A 256 -16.43 -17.18 7.70
C TRP A 256 -17.50 -18.25 7.45
N PRO A 257 -18.75 -17.92 7.10
CA PRO A 257 -19.71 -18.92 6.67
C PRO A 257 -19.39 -19.34 5.23
N PHE A 258 -18.97 -20.59 5.07
CA PHE A 258 -18.91 -21.27 3.78
C PHE A 258 -20.29 -21.26 3.11
N CYS A 259 -20.26 -21.02 1.80
CA CYS A 259 -21.38 -21.25 0.88
C CYS A 259 -22.01 -22.63 1.10
N HIS A 260 -23.29 -22.66 1.41
CA HIS A 260 -24.10 -23.85 1.23
C HIS A 260 -24.22 -24.14 -0.28
N ARG A 261 -23.65 -25.28 -0.69
CA ARG A 261 -24.14 -26.02 -1.87
C ARG A 261 -25.62 -26.32 -1.65
N ARG A 262 -26.44 -26.06 -2.67
CA ARG A 262 -27.71 -26.76 -2.84
C ARG A 262 -27.50 -27.80 -3.95
N ASP A 263 -27.96 -29.01 -3.67
CA ASP A 263 -28.35 -29.99 -4.67
C ASP A 263 -29.46 -29.42 -5.58
#